data_AF-A0AAD5G228-F1
#
_entry.id   AF-A0AAD5G228-F1
#
_cell.length_a   1.000
_cell.length_b   1.000
_cell.length_c   1.000
_cell.angle_alpha   90.00
_cell.angle_beta   90.00
_cell.angle_gamma   90.00
#
_symmetry.space_group_name_H-M   'P 1'
#
loop_
_entity.id
_entity.type
_entity.pdbx_description
1 polymer ?
#
loop_
_entity_poly.entity_id
_entity_poly.type
_entity_poly.pdbx_seq_one_letter_code
_entity_poly.pdbx_strand_id
1 'polypeptide(L)'
;MSGVGKKVTDVAFKASKSIDWDGMAKMIVSEEARKEFSSLRRAFDEVNSTLQTKFSQEPEPIDWEYYRKGLGSRIVDSYKEYYDSVEIPKFVDKTTPEYKPKFDALLVELKEAEQKSLKESERLEKEIAEVQELKKKLSTMTADEYFEKHPELKQKFDDEIRNDYWGY
;
A
#
# COMPACT_ATOMS: atom_id res chain seq x y z
N MET A 1 -26.76 -17.19 15.76
CA MET A 1 -25.96 -16.77 14.58
C MET A 1 -24.53 -16.33 14.94
N SER A 2 -23.87 -16.96 15.95
CA SER A 2 -22.60 -16.50 16.55
C SER A 2 -21.32 -16.88 15.76
N GLY A 3 -21.40 -17.86 14.84
CA GLY A 3 -20.20 -18.38 14.16
C GLY A 3 -19.61 -17.51 13.04
N VAL A 4 -20.32 -16.49 12.54
CA VAL A 4 -19.86 -15.70 11.38
C VAL A 4 -18.97 -14.51 11.83
N GLY A 5 -19.32 -13.82 12.92
CA GLY A 5 -18.52 -12.70 13.44
C GLY A 5 -17.14 -13.10 13.97
N LYS A 6 -17.06 -14.24 14.68
CA LYS A 6 -15.78 -14.84 15.14
C LYS A 6 -14.86 -15.21 13.98
N LYS A 7 -15.41 -15.76 12.89
CA LYS A 7 -14.61 -16.13 11.70
C LYS A 7 -14.05 -14.91 10.96
N VAL A 8 -14.80 -13.82 10.85
CA VAL A 8 -14.34 -12.62 10.13
C VAL A 8 -13.25 -11.89 10.92
N THR A 9 -13.39 -11.80 12.24
CA THR A 9 -12.38 -11.21 13.13
C THR A 9 -11.10 -12.04 13.18
N ASP A 10 -11.19 -13.37 13.23
CA ASP A 10 -10.04 -14.27 13.15
C ASP A 10 -9.29 -14.20 11.80
N VAL A 11 -10.03 -14.06 10.68
CA VAL A 11 -9.43 -13.91 9.34
C VAL A 11 -8.75 -12.55 9.19
N ALA A 12 -9.39 -11.47 9.65
CA ALA A 12 -8.78 -10.13 9.68
C ALA A 12 -7.52 -10.09 10.56
N PHE A 13 -7.55 -10.77 11.71
CA PHE A 13 -6.40 -10.88 12.60
C PHE A 13 -5.23 -11.63 11.96
N LYS A 14 -5.49 -12.78 11.32
CA LYS A 14 -4.44 -13.55 10.61
C LYS A 14 -3.85 -12.76 9.45
N ALA A 15 -4.67 -12.05 8.68
CA ALA A 15 -4.20 -11.18 7.61
C ALA A 15 -3.34 -10.03 8.16
N SER A 16 -3.77 -9.38 9.25
CA SER A 16 -3.02 -8.27 9.87
C SER A 16 -1.63 -8.66 10.37
N LYS A 17 -1.47 -9.86 10.93
CA LYS A 17 -0.18 -10.39 11.42
C LYS A 17 0.79 -10.77 10.30
N SER A 18 0.28 -10.97 9.07
CA SER A 18 1.09 -11.35 7.91
C SER A 18 1.61 -10.17 7.09
N ILE A 19 1.20 -8.93 7.40
CA ILE A 19 1.64 -7.76 6.66
C ILE A 19 3.01 -7.31 7.18
N ASP A 20 4.04 -7.42 6.35
CA ASP A 20 5.37 -6.86 6.62
C ASP A 20 5.39 -5.35 6.35
N TRP A 21 4.90 -4.59 7.32
CA TRP A 21 4.89 -3.13 7.26
C TRP A 21 6.30 -2.52 7.23
N ASP A 22 7.27 -3.16 7.85
CA ASP A 22 8.65 -2.64 7.94
C ASP A 22 9.41 -2.88 6.64
N GLY A 23 9.16 -4.00 5.94
CA GLY A 23 9.64 -4.25 4.59
C GLY A 23 9.06 -3.27 3.57
N MET A 24 7.75 -3.03 3.63
CA MET A 24 7.09 -2.04 2.75
C MET A 24 7.61 -0.61 2.98
N ALA A 25 7.82 -0.21 4.24
CA ALA A 25 8.36 1.12 4.57
C ALA A 25 9.76 1.37 3.98
N LYS A 26 10.60 0.33 3.87
CA LYS A 26 11.96 0.43 3.31
C LYS A 26 11.95 0.67 1.80
N MET A 27 10.94 0.17 1.09
CA MET A 27 10.80 0.35 -0.36
C MET A 27 10.30 1.76 -0.73
N ILE A 28 9.74 2.49 0.23
CA ILE A 28 9.25 3.86 0.02
C ILE A 28 10.41 4.83 0.25
N VAL A 29 10.84 5.49 -0.83
CA VAL A 29 11.99 6.40 -0.82
C VAL A 29 11.56 7.86 -0.62
N SER A 30 10.32 8.22 -0.98
CA SER A 30 9.76 9.57 -0.78
C SER A 30 9.32 9.79 0.67
N GLU A 31 9.68 10.93 1.26
CA GLU A 31 9.25 11.32 2.61
C GLU A 31 7.73 11.50 2.72
N GLU A 32 7.09 12.05 1.69
CA GLU A 32 5.63 12.23 1.65
C GLU A 32 4.92 10.88 1.65
N ALA A 33 5.40 9.93 0.84
CA ALA A 33 4.85 8.59 0.79
C ALA A 33 5.09 7.82 2.11
N ARG A 34 6.21 8.05 2.81
CA ARG A 34 6.45 7.47 4.15
C ARG A 34 5.46 8.00 5.18
N LYS A 35 5.14 9.30 5.11
CA LYS A 35 4.16 9.93 6.00
C LYS A 35 2.76 9.34 5.77
N GLU A 36 2.31 9.27 4.53
CA GLU A 36 1.01 8.66 4.19
C GLU A 36 0.96 7.17 4.55
N PHE A 37 2.04 6.42 4.34
CA PHE A 37 2.14 5.02 4.74
C PHE A 37 2.04 4.83 6.27
N SER A 38 2.68 5.71 7.05
CA SER A 38 2.57 5.68 8.51
C SER A 38 1.15 5.98 9.00
N SER A 39 0.46 6.90 8.32
CA SER A 39 -0.95 7.22 8.57
C SER A 39 -1.85 6.01 8.28
N LEU A 40 -1.62 5.34 7.15
CA LEU A 40 -2.33 4.12 6.76
C LEU A 40 -2.14 2.99 7.78
N ARG A 41 -0.90 2.73 8.20
CA ARG A 41 -0.59 1.71 9.22
C ARG A 41 -1.35 2.00 10.52
N ARG A 42 -1.32 3.25 10.98
CA ARG A 42 -2.02 3.66 12.20
C ARG A 42 -3.53 3.48 12.09
N ALA A 43 -4.14 3.90 10.98
CA ALA A 43 -5.57 3.72 10.74
C ALA A 43 -5.95 2.22 10.72
N PHE A 44 -5.10 1.38 10.12
CA PHE A 44 -5.30 -0.07 10.11
C PHE A 44 -5.21 -0.68 11.51
N ASP A 45 -4.20 -0.32 12.29
CA ASP A 45 -4.03 -0.81 13.67
C ASP A 45 -5.18 -0.34 14.59
N GLU A 46 -5.68 0.89 14.39
CA GLU A 46 -6.84 1.42 15.12
C GLU A 46 -8.13 0.65 14.81
N VAL A 47 -8.40 0.37 13.54
CA VAL A 47 -9.56 -0.45 13.13
C VAL A 47 -9.43 -1.88 13.68
N ASN A 48 -8.25 -2.49 13.55
CA ASN A 48 -8.01 -3.85 14.01
C ASN A 48 -8.13 -3.98 15.54
N SER A 49 -7.56 -3.04 16.30
CA SER A 49 -7.68 -3.00 17.76
C SER A 49 -9.11 -2.75 18.20
N THR A 50 -9.86 -1.88 17.51
CA THR A 50 -11.27 -1.64 17.80
C THR A 50 -12.12 -2.89 17.56
N LEU A 51 -11.87 -3.61 16.46
CA LEU A 51 -12.55 -4.89 16.17
C LEU A 51 -12.27 -5.95 17.24
N GLN A 52 -11.03 -6.07 17.69
CA GLN A 52 -10.65 -7.04 18.72
C GLN A 52 -11.19 -6.68 20.09
N THR A 53 -11.10 -5.42 20.49
CA THR A 53 -11.42 -5.01 21.86
C THR A 53 -12.90 -4.75 22.08
N LYS A 54 -13.60 -4.13 21.12
CA LYS A 54 -14.99 -3.70 21.31
C LYS A 54 -16.03 -4.62 20.68
N PHE A 55 -15.68 -5.28 19.59
CA PHE A 55 -16.65 -6.06 18.79
C PHE A 55 -16.45 -7.57 18.87
N SER A 56 -15.31 -8.06 19.40
CA SER A 56 -15.05 -9.49 19.60
C SER A 56 -15.36 -9.97 21.02
N GLN A 57 -15.61 -9.05 21.96
CA GLN A 57 -16.13 -9.40 23.29
C GLN A 57 -17.62 -9.69 23.13
N GLU A 58 -18.01 -10.97 23.22
CA GLU A 58 -19.42 -11.33 23.36
C GLU A 58 -19.94 -10.68 24.65
N PRO A 59 -21.07 -9.95 24.62
CA PRO A 59 -21.61 -9.34 25.83
C PRO A 59 -21.84 -10.43 26.88
N GLU A 60 -21.45 -10.17 28.12
CA GLU A 60 -21.60 -11.13 29.20
C GLU A 60 -23.07 -11.57 29.31
N PRO A 61 -23.35 -12.88 29.41
CA PRO A 61 -24.72 -13.37 29.53
C PRO A 61 -25.41 -12.72 30.74
N ILE A 62 -26.54 -12.04 30.50
CA ILE A 62 -27.30 -11.39 31.56
C ILE A 62 -27.92 -12.47 32.47
N ASP A 63 -27.58 -12.43 33.76
CA ASP A 63 -28.17 -13.30 34.78
C ASP A 63 -29.56 -12.78 35.20
N TRP A 64 -30.58 -13.15 34.43
CA TRP A 64 -31.95 -12.75 34.67
C TRP A 64 -32.53 -13.31 35.98
N GLU A 65 -32.01 -14.41 36.53
CA GLU A 65 -32.52 -15.00 37.78
C GLU A 65 -32.07 -14.21 39.01
N TYR A 66 -30.83 -13.71 39.00
CA TYR A 66 -30.33 -12.82 40.04
C TYR A 66 -31.18 -11.54 40.14
N TYR A 67 -31.49 -10.91 39.01
CA TYR A 67 -32.31 -9.69 38.99
C TYR A 67 -33.79 -9.95 39.34
N ARG A 68 -34.34 -11.13 39.01
CA ARG A 68 -35.70 -11.52 39.43
C ARG A 68 -35.88 -11.53 40.94
N LYS A 69 -34.84 -11.92 41.70
CA LYS A 69 -34.87 -11.95 43.17
C LYS A 69 -34.87 -10.56 43.82
N GLY A 70 -34.29 -9.55 43.16
CA GLY A 70 -34.13 -8.21 43.72
C GLY A 70 -35.19 -7.18 43.29
N LEU A 71 -35.63 -7.21 42.04
CA LEU A 71 -36.53 -6.20 41.45
C LEU A 71 -37.96 -6.71 41.17
N GLY A 72 -38.20 -8.01 41.33
CA GLY A 72 -39.49 -8.65 41.05
C GLY A 72 -39.66 -9.09 39.59
N SER A 73 -40.34 -10.23 39.38
CA SER A 73 -40.43 -10.92 38.09
C SER A 73 -40.94 -10.03 36.95
N ARG A 74 -41.96 -9.20 37.20
CA ARG A 74 -42.67 -8.43 36.16
C ARG A 74 -41.78 -7.41 35.44
N ILE A 75 -40.86 -6.77 36.16
CA ILE A 75 -39.95 -5.78 35.58
C ILE A 75 -38.86 -6.52 34.78
N VAL A 76 -38.34 -7.62 35.32
CA VAL A 76 -37.27 -8.38 34.67
C VAL A 76 -37.76 -9.11 33.42
N ASP A 77 -38.99 -9.62 33.42
CA ASP A 77 -39.62 -10.26 32.26
C ASP A 77 -39.86 -9.26 31.11
N SER A 78 -40.30 -8.04 31.42
CA SER A 78 -40.49 -6.99 30.40
C SER A 78 -39.16 -6.53 29.81
N TYR A 79 -38.11 -6.33 30.63
CA TYR A 79 -36.77 -6.01 30.12
C TYR A 79 -36.15 -7.13 29.29
N LYS A 80 -36.40 -8.39 29.63
CA LYS A 80 -35.97 -9.55 28.83
C LYS A 80 -36.65 -9.54 27.46
N GLU A 81 -37.96 -9.29 27.41
CA GLU A 81 -38.71 -9.19 26.16
C GLU A 81 -38.24 -8.02 25.28
N TYR A 82 -37.93 -6.87 25.88
CA TYR A 82 -37.32 -5.75 25.16
C TYR A 82 -35.91 -6.06 24.66
N TYR A 83 -35.08 -6.70 25.48
CA TYR A 83 -33.72 -7.09 25.09
C TYR A 83 -33.71 -8.09 23.93
N ASP A 84 -34.59 -9.10 23.97
CA ASP A 84 -34.71 -10.11 22.92
C ASP A 84 -35.33 -9.55 21.62
N SER A 85 -36.13 -8.47 21.71
CA SER A 85 -36.71 -7.78 20.54
C SER A 85 -35.78 -6.73 19.91
N VAL A 86 -34.65 -6.39 20.55
CA VAL A 86 -33.63 -5.55 19.91
C VAL A 86 -32.90 -6.38 18.85
N GLU A 87 -33.38 -6.30 17.61
CA GLU A 87 -32.63 -6.80 16.46
C GLU A 87 -31.48 -5.85 16.13
N ILE A 88 -30.25 -6.30 16.36
CA ILE A 88 -29.06 -5.55 15.95
C ILE A 88 -29.05 -5.49 14.41
N PRO A 89 -29.07 -4.28 13.81
CA PRO A 89 -29.03 -4.15 12.36
C PRO A 89 -27.76 -4.79 11.82
N LYS A 90 -27.91 -5.82 10.99
CA LYS A 90 -26.77 -6.45 10.30
C LYS A 90 -26.20 -5.41 9.34
N PHE A 91 -24.90 -5.13 9.48
CA PHE A 91 -24.19 -4.23 8.58
C PHE A 91 -24.34 -4.72 7.13
N VAL A 92 -24.98 -3.92 6.29
CA VAL A 92 -25.07 -4.18 4.84
C VAL A 92 -23.88 -3.48 4.20
N ASP A 93 -22.88 -4.26 3.81
CA ASP A 93 -21.64 -3.77 3.23
C ASP A 93 -21.88 -3.22 1.81
N LYS A 94 -22.02 -1.89 1.72
CA LYS A 94 -22.10 -1.15 0.45
C LYS A 94 -20.74 -0.71 -0.08
N THR A 95 -19.70 -0.82 0.74
CA THR A 95 -18.36 -0.28 0.50
C THR A 95 -17.46 -1.24 -0.29
N THR A 96 -17.47 -2.53 0.02
CA THR A 96 -16.68 -3.54 -0.69
C THR A 96 -16.86 -3.56 -2.23
N PRO A 97 -18.07 -3.40 -2.81
CA PRO A 97 -18.23 -3.34 -4.26
C PRO A 97 -17.68 -2.06 -4.90
N GLU A 98 -17.56 -0.95 -4.16
CA GLU A 98 -17.05 0.32 -4.69
C GLU A 98 -15.51 0.35 -4.77
N TYR A 99 -14.84 -0.30 -3.82
CA TYR A 99 -13.38 -0.29 -3.73
C TYR A 99 -12.69 -1.37 -4.58
N LYS A 100 -13.39 -2.47 -4.90
CA LYS A 100 -12.88 -3.51 -5.82
C LYS A 100 -12.39 -2.95 -7.16
N PRO A 101 -13.18 -2.19 -7.94
CA PRO A 101 -12.72 -1.68 -9.23
C PRO A 101 -11.56 -0.68 -9.10
N LYS A 102 -11.51 0.10 -8.02
CA LYS A 102 -10.39 1.02 -7.74
C LYS A 102 -9.10 0.25 -7.45
N PHE A 103 -9.20 -0.85 -6.71
CA PHE A 103 -8.07 -1.73 -6.42
C PHE A 103 -7.58 -2.47 -7.67
N ASP A 104 -8.50 -2.96 -8.50
CA ASP A 104 -8.17 -3.63 -9.76
C ASP A 104 -7.47 -2.67 -10.74
N ALA A 105 -7.88 -1.40 -10.79
CA ALA A 105 -7.20 -0.37 -11.59
C ALA A 105 -5.76 -0.11 -11.09
N LEU A 106 -5.57 0.00 -9.77
CA LEU A 106 -4.23 0.15 -9.17
C LEU A 106 -3.32 -1.05 -9.46
N LEU A 107 -3.86 -2.27 -9.52
CA LEU A 107 -3.08 -3.46 -9.89
C LEU A 107 -2.59 -3.43 -11.35
N VAL A 108 -3.36 -2.84 -12.25
CA VAL A 108 -2.94 -2.66 -13.65
C VAL A 108 -1.83 -1.62 -13.71
N GLU A 109 -1.99 -0.48 -13.03
CA GLU A 109 -0.99 0.58 -12.97
C GLU A 109 0.33 0.09 -12.37
N LEU A 110 0.27 -0.72 -11.31
CA LEU A 110 1.45 -1.35 -10.70
C LEU A 110 2.21 -2.25 -11.69
N LYS A 111 1.51 -3.06 -12.48
CA LYS A 111 2.13 -3.91 -13.51
C LYS A 111 2.79 -3.09 -14.62
N GLU A 112 2.17 -2.00 -15.03
CA GLU A 112 2.75 -1.09 -16.01
C GLU A 112 3.99 -0.38 -15.47
N ALA A 113 3.94 0.08 -14.21
CA ALA A 113 5.06 0.71 -13.53
C ALA A 113 6.23 -0.27 -13.35
N GLU A 114 5.96 -1.53 -12.99
CA GLU A 114 6.95 -2.60 -12.88
C GLU A 114 7.65 -2.83 -14.23
N GLN A 115 6.87 -2.97 -15.31
CA GLN A 115 7.44 -3.15 -16.66
C GLN A 115 8.29 -1.95 -17.11
N LYS A 116 7.86 -0.71 -16.80
CA LYS A 116 8.66 0.49 -17.07
C LYS A 116 9.95 0.48 -16.25
N SER A 117 9.87 0.15 -14.96
CA SER A 117 11.04 0.07 -14.07
C SER A 117 12.06 -0.97 -14.55
N LEU A 118 11.61 -2.13 -15.03
CA LEU A 118 12.48 -3.16 -15.59
C LEU A 118 13.19 -2.67 -16.85
N LYS A 119 12.45 -2.03 -17.78
CA LYS A 119 13.04 -1.46 -19.00
C LYS A 119 14.06 -0.36 -18.70
N GLU A 120 13.76 0.53 -17.76
CA GLU A 120 14.72 1.57 -17.34
C GLU A 120 15.94 0.94 -16.66
N SER A 121 15.77 -0.12 -15.86
CA SER A 121 16.90 -0.83 -15.25
C SER A 121 17.80 -1.46 -16.31
N GLU A 122 17.24 -2.13 -17.33
CA GLU A 122 18.00 -2.69 -18.46
C GLU A 122 18.73 -1.59 -19.26
N ARG A 123 18.11 -0.41 -19.42
CA ARG A 123 18.73 0.74 -20.08
C ARG A 123 19.91 1.27 -19.26
N LEU A 124 19.71 1.45 -17.96
CA LEU A 124 20.74 1.91 -17.03
C LEU A 124 21.91 0.93 -16.94
N GLU A 125 21.65 -0.39 -16.96
CA GLU A 125 22.73 -1.40 -17.00
C GLU A 125 23.58 -1.29 -18.27
N LYS A 126 22.95 -1.06 -19.43
CA LYS A 126 23.68 -0.80 -20.69
C LYS A 126 24.49 0.49 -20.60
N GLU A 127 23.89 1.58 -20.12
CA GLU A 127 24.59 2.86 -19.91
C GLU A 127 25.78 2.69 -18.94
N ILE A 128 25.64 1.92 -17.86
CA ILE A 128 26.73 1.65 -16.91
C ILE A 128 27.85 0.86 -17.60
N ALA A 129 27.51 -0.17 -18.39
CA ALA A 129 28.50 -0.94 -19.14
C ALA A 129 29.27 -0.06 -20.14
N GLU A 130 28.55 0.77 -20.90
CA GLU A 130 29.12 1.74 -21.83
C GLU A 130 30.02 2.75 -21.11
N VAL A 131 29.57 3.32 -19.99
CA VAL A 131 30.36 4.27 -19.18
C VAL A 131 31.60 3.60 -18.59
N GLN A 132 31.52 2.34 -18.17
CA GLN A 132 32.68 1.59 -17.68
C GLN A 132 33.69 1.28 -18.80
N GLU A 133 33.22 0.91 -19.98
CA GLU A 133 34.08 0.74 -21.15
C GLU A 133 34.72 2.05 -21.58
N LEU A 134 33.94 3.13 -21.65
CA LEU A 134 34.42 4.46 -21.95
C LEU A 134 35.42 4.89 -20.90
N LYS A 135 35.21 4.67 -19.60
CA LYS A 135 36.20 5.01 -18.56
C LYS A 135 37.53 4.30 -18.76
N LYS A 136 37.52 3.02 -19.16
CA LYS A 136 38.74 2.26 -19.46
C LYS A 136 39.41 2.78 -20.73
N LYS A 137 38.62 3.01 -21.77
CA LYS A 137 39.08 3.47 -23.09
C LYS A 137 39.44 4.95 -23.09
N LEU A 138 38.91 5.80 -22.20
CA LEU A 138 39.14 7.26 -22.18
C LEU A 138 40.64 7.59 -22.06
N SER A 139 41.40 6.75 -21.38
CA SER A 139 42.85 6.90 -21.27
C SER A 139 43.62 6.57 -22.55
N THR A 140 43.00 5.87 -23.51
CA THR A 140 43.63 5.34 -24.73
C THR A 140 42.85 5.64 -26.03
N MET A 141 41.65 6.20 -25.96
CA MET A 141 40.74 6.36 -27.09
C MET A 141 41.02 7.67 -27.78
N THR A 142 41.13 7.61 -29.10
CA THR A 142 41.43 8.77 -29.93
C THR A 142 40.17 9.63 -30.11
N ALA A 143 40.32 10.95 -30.31
CA ALA A 143 39.19 11.86 -30.50
C ALA A 143 38.27 11.41 -31.67
N ASP A 144 38.86 10.87 -32.73
CA ASP A 144 38.12 10.35 -33.89
C ASP A 144 37.25 9.14 -33.54
N GLU A 145 37.74 8.20 -32.71
CA GLU A 145 36.96 7.03 -32.24
C GLU A 145 35.81 7.43 -31.32
N TYR A 146 35.93 8.56 -30.61
CA TYR A 146 34.85 9.14 -29.80
C TYR A 146 33.77 9.80 -30.67
N PHE A 147 34.18 10.53 -31.71
CA PHE A 147 33.25 11.15 -32.65
C PHE A 147 32.53 10.14 -33.57
N GLU A 148 33.14 9.00 -33.86
CA GLU A 148 32.47 7.90 -34.59
C GLU A 148 31.33 7.28 -33.76
N LYS A 149 31.48 7.19 -32.44
CA LYS A 149 30.43 6.68 -31.53
C LYS A 149 29.36 7.71 -31.20
N HIS A 150 29.70 9.00 -31.29
CA HIS A 150 28.80 10.11 -31.02
C HIS A 150 28.78 11.10 -32.20
N PRO A 151 28.18 10.73 -33.34
CA PRO A 151 28.12 11.59 -34.53
C PRO A 151 27.33 12.89 -34.27
N GLU A 152 26.40 12.87 -33.31
CA GLU A 152 25.66 14.06 -32.87
C GLU A 152 26.57 15.12 -32.25
N LEU A 153 27.63 14.71 -31.54
CA LEU A 153 28.61 15.66 -30.99
C LEU A 153 29.43 16.28 -32.11
N LYS A 154 29.88 15.47 -33.07
CA LYS A 154 30.61 15.97 -34.24
C LYS A 154 29.79 17.00 -35.03
N GLN A 155 28.50 16.72 -35.25
CA GLN A 155 27.62 17.64 -35.95
C GLN A 155 27.40 18.95 -35.18
N LYS A 156 27.26 18.88 -33.85
CA LYS A 156 27.20 20.09 -33.00
C LYS A 156 28.47 20.92 -33.09
N PHE A 157 29.65 20.30 -33.01
CA PHE A 157 30.92 21.00 -33.18
C PHE A 157 31.02 21.63 -34.58
N ASP A 158 30.66 20.91 -35.64
CA ASP A 158 30.66 21.43 -37.01
C ASP A 158 29.68 22.60 -37.18
N ASP A 159 28.52 22.55 -36.53
CA ASP A 159 27.51 23.62 -36.55
C ASP A 159 27.92 24.83 -35.69
N GLU A 160 28.58 24.63 -34.55
CA GLU A 160 29.15 25.72 -33.74
C GLU A 160 30.29 26.42 -34.48
N ILE A 161 31.17 25.67 -35.16
CA ILE A 161 32.24 26.20 -36.02
C ILE A 161 31.64 26.97 -37.21
N ARG A 162 30.60 26.42 -37.85
CA ARG A 162 29.93 27.08 -39.00
C ARG A 162 29.22 28.36 -38.59
N ASN A 163 28.75 28.46 -37.36
CA ASN A 163 28.04 29.62 -36.83
C ASN A 163 28.94 30.58 -36.02
N ASP A 164 30.27 30.40 -36.06
CA ASP A 164 31.26 31.20 -35.34
C ASP A 164 31.04 31.29 -33.82
N TYR A 165 30.38 30.30 -33.21
CA TYR A 165 30.18 30.22 -31.77
C TYR A 165 31.40 29.62 -31.08
N TRP A 166 32.42 30.46 -30.88
CA TRP A 166 33.67 30.08 -30.21
C TRP A 166 33.67 30.30 -28.68
N GLY A 167 32.51 30.62 -28.09
CA GLY A 167 32.35 30.75 -26.63
C GLY A 167 32.82 32.09 -26.04
N TYR A 168 32.52 33.21 -26.70
CA TYR A 168 32.60 34.54 -26.06
C TYR A 168 31.41 34.81 -25.13
#